data_AF-A0A3M1B5E6-F1
#
_entry.id   AF-A0A3M1B5E6-F1
#
_cell.length_a   1.000
_cell.length_b   1.000
_cell.length_c   1.000
_cell.angle_alpha   90.00
_cell.angle_beta   90.00
_cell.angle_gamma   90.00
#
_symmetry.space_group_name_H-M   'P 1'
#
loop_
_entity.id
_entity.type
_entity.pdbx_description
1 polymer ?
#
loop_
_entity_poly.entity_id
_entity_poly.type
_entity_poly.pdbx_seq_one_letter_code
_entity_poly.pdbx_strand_id
1 'polypeptide(L)'
;GIIAAMAIMLRKELVLPVLCGVFLAETLSVMLQVSYFKYTKRKYGEGRRIFLMSPLHHHFQKLGLPEPKIVARFWIVSILLAALALLTLKIR
;
A
#
# COMPACT_ATOMS: atom_id res chain seq x y z
N GLY A 1 -4.07 -14.17 -3.02
CA GLY A 1 -4.08 -15.63 -3.24
C GLY A 1 -3.39 -15.98 -4.54
N ILE A 2 -4.10 -15.87 -5.67
CA ILE A 2 -3.62 -16.29 -7.00
C ILE A 2 -2.34 -15.54 -7.43
N ILE A 3 -2.26 -14.22 -7.20
CA ILE A 3 -1.09 -13.41 -7.55
C ILE A 3 0.17 -13.87 -6.79
N ALA A 4 0.02 -14.20 -5.49
CA ALA A 4 1.11 -14.72 -4.66
C ALA A 4 1.54 -16.13 -5.09
N ALA A 5 0.59 -16.99 -5.47
CA ALA A 5 0.90 -18.33 -5.99
C ALA A 5 1.66 -18.26 -7.33
N MET A 6 1.24 -17.39 -8.25
CA MET A 6 1.96 -17.13 -9.51
C MET A 6 3.38 -16.62 -9.28
N ALA A 7 3.59 -15.78 -8.26
CA ALA A 7 4.91 -15.23 -7.91
C ALA A 7 5.94 -16.29 -7.56
N ILE A 8 5.52 -17.24 -6.70
CA ILE A 8 6.35 -18.35 -6.23
C ILE A 8 6.65 -19.29 -7.41
N MET A 9 5.65 -19.54 -8.25
CA MET A 9 5.79 -20.42 -9.41
C MET A 9 6.73 -19.85 -10.49
N LEU A 10 6.80 -18.53 -10.64
CA LEU A 10 7.67 -17.85 -11.61
C LEU A 10 9.13 -17.69 -11.15
N ARG A 11 9.48 -18.07 -9.90
CA ARG A 11 10.79 -17.78 -9.25
C ARG A 11 11.24 -16.30 -9.41
N LYS A 12 10.28 -15.39 -9.57
CA LYS A 12 10.47 -13.95 -9.75
C LYS A 12 9.97 -13.24 -8.49
N GLU A 13 10.41 -13.73 -7.35
CA GLU A 13 9.89 -13.39 -6.01
C GLU A 13 10.01 -11.90 -5.68
N LEU A 14 11.03 -11.23 -6.21
CA LEU A 14 11.29 -9.80 -5.98
C LEU A 14 10.49 -8.85 -6.89
N VAL A 15 9.86 -9.36 -7.96
CA VAL A 15 9.13 -8.54 -8.93
C VAL A 15 7.72 -8.24 -8.44
N LEU A 16 7.14 -9.19 -7.69
CA LEU A 16 5.76 -9.12 -7.23
C LEU A 16 5.49 -8.03 -6.18
N PRO A 17 6.35 -7.81 -5.16
CA PRO A 17 6.16 -6.73 -4.19
C PRO A 17 6.17 -5.35 -4.85
N VAL A 18 7.00 -5.18 -5.90
CA VAL A 18 7.08 -3.92 -6.63
C VAL A 18 5.83 -3.71 -7.47
N LEU A 19 5.35 -4.75 -8.17
CA LEU A 19 4.10 -4.72 -8.93
C LEU A 19 2.87 -4.49 -8.04
N CYS A 20 2.87 -5.03 -6.82
CA CYS A 20 1.83 -4.84 -5.83
C CYS A 20 2.13 -3.70 -4.84
N GLY A 21 3.06 -2.78 -5.15
CA GLY A 21 3.54 -1.79 -4.18
C GLY A 21 2.46 -0.89 -3.61
N VAL A 22 1.46 -0.51 -4.41
CA VAL A 22 0.29 0.26 -3.92
C VAL A 22 -0.58 -0.58 -2.98
N PHE A 23 -0.80 -1.86 -3.28
CA PHE A 23 -1.53 -2.78 -2.39
C PHE A 23 -0.77 -3.04 -1.07
N LEU A 24 0.55 -3.12 -1.12
CA LEU A 24 1.40 -3.20 0.07
C LEU A 24 1.29 -1.92 0.90
N ALA A 25 1.36 -0.75 0.28
CA ALA A 25 1.22 0.53 0.98
C ALA A 25 -0.15 0.65 1.69
N GLU A 26 -1.23 0.24 1.03
CA GLU A 26 -2.57 0.18 1.61
C GLU A 26 -2.63 -0.73 2.83
N THR A 27 -2.07 -1.94 2.72
CA THR A 27 -2.05 -2.93 3.81
C THR A 27 -1.18 -2.44 4.98
N LEU A 28 -0.01 -1.87 4.68
CA LEU A 28 0.89 -1.28 5.67
C LEU A 28 0.23 -0.11 6.39
N SER A 29 -0.55 0.71 5.70
CA SER A 29 -1.28 1.83 6.32
C SER A 29 -2.25 1.34 7.40
N VAL A 30 -2.95 0.23 7.16
CA VAL A 30 -3.87 -0.40 8.13
C VAL A 30 -3.09 -1.01 9.29
N MET A 31 -2.00 -1.73 9.01
CA MET A 31 -1.14 -2.30 10.07
C MET A 31 -0.57 -1.21 10.99
N LEU A 32 -0.05 -0.12 10.42
CA LEU A 32 0.48 1.02 11.17
C LEU A 32 -0.61 1.72 11.98
N GLN A 33 -1.78 1.96 11.38
CA GLN A 33 -2.89 2.59 12.07
C GLN A 33 -3.38 1.75 13.26
N VAL A 34 -3.57 0.45 13.08
CA VAL A 34 -4.06 -0.45 14.14
C VAL A 34 -3.00 -0.63 15.24
N SER A 35 -1.73 -0.82 14.87
CA SER A 35 -0.64 -0.97 15.83
C SER A 35 -0.44 0.30 16.66
N TYR A 36 -0.46 1.47 16.03
CA TYR A 36 -0.33 2.75 16.72
C TYR A 36 -1.54 3.06 17.61
N PHE A 37 -2.75 2.79 17.14
CA PHE A 37 -3.95 2.98 17.95
C PHE A 37 -3.96 2.07 19.18
N LYS A 38 -3.54 0.81 19.04
CA LYS A 38 -3.38 -0.12 20.17
C LYS A 38 -2.27 0.32 21.12
N TYR A 39 -1.12 0.75 20.61
CA TYR A 39 0.01 1.20 21.42
C TYR A 39 -0.34 2.45 22.23
N THR A 40 -0.92 3.47 21.59
CA THR A 40 -1.26 4.73 22.25
C THR A 40 -2.39 4.55 23.26
N LYS A 41 -3.40 3.71 22.96
CA LYS A 41 -4.44 3.35 23.92
C LYS A 41 -3.88 2.64 25.16
N ARG A 42 -2.90 1.77 24.99
CA ARG A 42 -2.23 1.08 26.11
C ARG A 42 -1.33 2.00 26.94
N LYS A 43 -0.66 2.97 26.30
CA LYS A 43 0.32 3.84 26.97
C LYS A 43 -0.29 5.10 27.60
N TYR A 44 -1.30 5.69 26.96
CA TYR A 44 -1.85 7.00 27.33
C TYR A 44 -3.36 6.95 27.65
N GLY A 45 -4.00 5.77 27.64
CA GLY A 45 -5.45 5.61 27.87
C GLY A 45 -6.31 6.02 26.67
N GLU A 46 -5.83 6.94 25.83
CA GLU A 46 -6.50 7.42 24.61
C GLU A 46 -5.86 6.85 23.33
N GLY A 47 -6.70 6.36 22.43
CA GLY A 47 -6.26 5.88 21.12
C GLY A 47 -6.03 7.03 20.15
N ARG A 48 -4.77 7.28 19.79
CA ARG A 48 -4.42 8.27 18.75
C ARG A 48 -4.34 7.58 17.39
N ARG A 49 -4.71 8.30 16.34
CA ARG A 49 -4.68 7.83 14.95
C ARG A 49 -3.59 8.58 14.17
N ILE A 50 -2.87 7.89 13.29
CA ILE A 50 -1.85 8.50 12.41
C ILE A 50 -2.54 9.09 11.18
N PHE A 51 -3.41 8.29 10.55
CA PHE A 51 -4.21 8.70 9.41
C PHE A 51 -5.62 9.10 9.85
N LEU A 52 -6.24 10.04 9.15
CA LEU A 52 -7.66 10.40 9.38
C LEU A 52 -8.58 9.17 9.27
N MET A 53 -8.29 8.29 8.30
CA MET A 53 -8.96 7.01 8.08
C MET A 53 -7.98 6.10 7.36
N SER A 54 -8.00 4.81 7.64
CA SER A 54 -7.23 3.81 6.91
C SER A 54 -8.20 2.86 6.22
N PRO A 55 -7.93 2.45 4.96
CA PRO A 55 -6.67 2.58 4.21
C PRO A 55 -6.39 3.97 3.61
N LEU A 56 -5.23 4.16 2.94
CA LEU A 56 -4.78 5.46 2.42
C LEU A 56 -5.78 6.10 1.46
N HIS A 57 -6.48 5.33 0.62
CA HIS A 57 -7.47 5.92 -0.30
C HIS A 57 -8.62 6.63 0.46
N HIS A 58 -9.09 6.09 1.58
CA HIS A 58 -10.08 6.75 2.43
C HIS A 58 -9.52 7.96 3.18
N HIS A 59 -8.22 7.95 3.49
CA HIS A 59 -7.54 9.14 4.02
C HIS A 59 -7.65 10.32 3.04
N PHE A 60 -7.39 10.07 1.75
CA PHE A 60 -7.50 11.09 0.72
C PHE A 60 -8.94 11.52 0.43
N GLN A 61 -9.92 10.61 0.52
CA GLN A 61 -11.34 10.99 0.43
C GLN A 61 -11.75 11.94 1.57
N LYS A 62 -11.32 11.66 2.81
CA LYS A 62 -11.57 12.53 3.97
C LYS A 62 -10.91 13.91 3.84
N LEU A 63 -9.85 14.04 3.04
CA LEU A 63 -9.20 15.32 2.71
C LEU A 63 -9.95 16.11 1.62
N GLY A 64 -11.07 15.60 1.09
CA GLY A 64 -11.88 16.28 0.08
C GLY A 64 -11.47 15.98 -1.36
N LEU A 65 -10.63 14.96 -1.60
CA LEU A 65 -10.29 14.54 -2.96
C LEU A 65 -11.38 13.64 -3.54
N PRO A 66 -11.84 13.90 -4.78
CA PRO A 66 -12.79 13.03 -5.44
C PRO A 66 -12.16 11.67 -5.77
N GLU A 67 -12.91 10.59 -5.54
CA GLU A 67 -12.50 9.21 -5.75
C GLU A 67 -11.82 8.93 -7.10
N PRO A 68 -12.35 9.36 -8.26
CA PRO A 68 -11.69 9.10 -9.54
C PRO A 68 -10.29 9.71 -9.63
N LYS A 69 -10.05 10.84 -8.96
CA LYS A 69 -8.73 11.50 -8.94
C LYS A 69 -7.73 10.72 -8.09
N ILE A 70 -8.19 10.09 -7.01
CA ILE A 70 -7.37 9.23 -6.14
C ILE A 70 -6.98 7.96 -6.90
N VAL A 71 -7.96 7.31 -7.53
CA VAL A 71 -7.74 6.10 -8.33
C VAL A 71 -6.73 6.37 -9.46
N ALA A 72 -6.88 7.48 -10.19
CA ALA A 72 -5.95 7.88 -11.25
C ALA A 72 -4.51 8.05 -10.72
N ARG A 73 -4.33 8.68 -9.56
CA ARG A 73 -3.00 8.84 -8.94
C ARG A 73 -2.39 7.51 -8.51
N PHE A 74 -3.20 6.62 -7.94
CA PHE A 74 -2.75 5.28 -7.54
C PHE A 74 -2.35 4.44 -8.75
N TRP A 75 -3.04 4.60 -9.88
CA TRP A 75 -2.68 4.00 -11.15
C TRP A 75 -1.34 4.51 -11.68
N ILE A 76 -1.12 5.83 -11.67
CA ILE A 76 0.16 6.43 -12.10
C ILE A 76 1.32 5.85 -11.27
N VAL A 77 1.17 5.79 -9.95
CA VAL A 77 2.20 5.21 -9.07
C VAL A 77 2.39 3.72 -9.34
N SER A 78 1.31 2.97 -9.54
CA SER A 78 1.38 1.53 -9.88
C SER A 78 2.13 1.29 -11.19
N ILE A 79 1.89 2.11 -12.22
CA ILE A 79 2.56 2.01 -13.53
C ILE A 79 4.05 2.36 -13.40
N LEU A 80 4.40 3.40 -12.62
CA LEU A 80 5.79 3.77 -12.37
C LEU A 80 6.56 2.65 -11.63
N LEU A 81 5.93 2.06 -10.60
CA LEU A 81 6.51 0.91 -9.89
C LEU A 81 6.64 -0.31 -10.80
N ALA A 82 5.64 -0.59 -11.64
CA ALA A 82 5.71 -1.67 -12.62
C ALA A 82 6.85 -1.45 -13.64
N ALA A 83 7.04 -0.21 -14.12
CA ALA A 83 8.15 0.13 -15.00
C ALA A 83 9.52 -0.07 -14.33
N LEU A 84 9.68 0.35 -13.08
CA LEU A 84 10.89 0.10 -12.29
C LEU A 84 11.14 -1.41 -12.07
N ALA A 85 10.09 -2.18 -11.82
CA ALA A 85 10.18 -3.63 -11.67
C ALA A 85 10.70 -4.30 -12.96
N LEU A 86 10.21 -3.87 -14.12
CA LEU A 86 10.66 -4.35 -15.42
C LEU A 86 12.10 -3.96 -15.73
N LEU A 87 12.52 -2.73 -15.38
CA LEU A 87 13.92 -2.30 -15.53
C LEU A 87 14.87 -3.13 -14.68
N THR A 88 14.51 -3.38 -13.41
CA THR A 88 15.29 -4.23 -12.48
C THR A 88 15.45 -5.65 -13.03
N LEU A 89 14.42 -6.15 -13.72
CA LEU A 89 14.41 -7.48 -14.33
C LEU A 89 15.26 -7.59 -15.59
N LYS A 90 15.46 -6.48 -16.32
CA LYS A 90 16.28 -6.40 -17.54
C LYS A 90 17.78 -6.21 -17.25
N ILE A 91 18.13 -5.86 -16.01
CA ILE A 91 19.52 -5.67 -15.53
C ILE A 91 20.22 -7.03 -15.25
N ARG A 92 19.52 -8.15 -15.40
CA ARG A 92 20.07 -9.51 -15.28
C ARG A 92 19.90 -10.26 -16.59
#